data_AF-A0A5C6M3K4-F1
#
_entry.id   AF-A0A5C6M3K4-F1
#
_cell.length_a   1.000
_cell.length_b   1.000
_cell.length_c   1.000
_cell.angle_alpha   90.00
_cell.angle_beta   90.00
_cell.angle_gamma   90.00
#
_symmetry.space_group_name_H-M   'P 1'
#
loop_
_entity.id
_entity.type
_entity.pdbx_description
1 polymer ?
#
loop_
_entity_poly.entity_id
_entity_poly.type
_entity_poly.pdbx_seq_one_letter_code
_entity_poly.pdbx_strand_id
1 'polypeptide(L)'
;MLHPDYEARRNRVLGKFREAGIDSLLVSGVANVRYLTGFTGDSSWLFLARGSQVILSDTRYETQLQSECPGLPAEIRDAGRTILDLAVDRIAAAGAKRAAFEAEHLNFATWQSLD
;
A
#
# COMPACT_ATOMS: atom_id res chain seq x y z
N MET A 1 5.73 0.88 -26.74
CA MET A 1 6.31 0.46 -25.44
C MET A 1 5.25 -0.32 -24.69
N LEU A 2 5.49 -1.60 -24.38
CA LEU A 2 4.63 -2.37 -23.49
C LEU A 2 4.79 -1.80 -22.08
N HIS A 3 3.78 -1.09 -21.59
CA HIS A 3 3.74 -0.70 -20.18
C HIS A 3 3.34 -1.94 -19.36
N PRO A 4 4.03 -2.23 -18.25
CA PRO A 4 3.63 -3.31 -17.38
C PRO A 4 2.19 -3.10 -16.88
N ASP A 5 1.39 -4.16 -16.90
CA ASP A 5 0.06 -4.13 -16.30
C ASP A 5 0.16 -4.29 -14.77
N TYR A 6 0.25 -3.14 -14.09
CA TYR A 6 0.34 -3.06 -12.64
C TYR A 6 -0.95 -3.49 -11.95
N GLU A 7 -2.11 -3.25 -12.56
CA GLU A 7 -3.40 -3.69 -12.02
C GLU A 7 -3.49 -5.21 -12.01
N ALA A 8 -3.12 -5.87 -13.11
CA ALA A 8 -3.05 -7.32 -13.16
C ALA A 8 -2.08 -7.90 -12.12
N ARG A 9 -0.96 -7.21 -11.81
CA ARG A 9 -0.05 -7.63 -10.73
C ARG A 9 -0.75 -7.58 -9.36
N ARG A 10 -1.40 -6.47 -9.03
CA ARG A 10 -2.15 -6.31 -7.76
C ARG A 10 -3.30 -7.33 -7.66
N ASN A 11 -4.00 -7.57 -8.77
CA ASN A 11 -5.08 -8.57 -8.82
C ASN A 11 -4.57 -10.00 -8.61
N ARG A 12 -3.36 -10.34 -9.09
CA ARG A 12 -2.72 -11.63 -8.78
C ARG A 12 -2.37 -11.76 -7.29
N VAL A 13 -1.95 -10.68 -6.63
CA VAL A 13 -1.71 -10.66 -5.18
C VAL A 13 -3.02 -10.86 -4.41
N LEU A 14 -4.06 -10.11 -4.74
CA LEU A 14 -5.39 -10.25 -4.15
C LEU A 14 -5.98 -11.65 -4.32
N GLY A 15 -5.71 -12.32 -5.44
CA GLY A 15 -6.11 -13.71 -5.69
C GLY A 15 -5.60 -14.72 -4.66
N LYS A 16 -4.48 -14.42 -3.98
CA LYS A 16 -3.86 -15.29 -2.96
C LYS A 16 -4.39 -15.07 -1.54
N PHE A 17 -5.16 -14.01 -1.29
CA PHE A 17 -5.57 -13.64 0.07
C PHE A 17 -6.38 -14.73 0.79
N ARG A 18 -7.23 -15.45 0.05
CA ARG A 18 -8.05 -16.53 0.62
C ARG A 18 -7.18 -17.67 1.13
N GLU A 19 -6.19 -18.08 0.34
CA GLU A 19 -5.26 -19.17 0.71
C GLU A 19 -4.34 -18.75 1.86
N ALA A 20 -3.86 -17.50 1.84
CA ALA A 20 -3.04 -16.94 2.91
C ALA A 20 -3.82 -16.65 4.21
N GLY A 21 -5.15 -16.66 4.17
CA GLY A 21 -5.98 -16.35 5.34
C GLY A 21 -5.81 -14.90 5.82
N ILE A 22 -5.81 -13.95 4.89
CA ILE A 22 -5.68 -12.52 5.20
C ILE A 22 -6.80 -11.73 4.54
N ASP A 23 -7.14 -10.57 5.11
CA ASP A 23 -8.20 -9.69 4.63
C ASP A 23 -7.61 -8.45 3.92
N SER A 24 -6.45 -8.00 4.38
CA SER A 24 -5.66 -6.92 3.79
C SER A 24 -4.16 -7.19 3.83
N LEU A 25 -3.41 -6.47 3.01
CA LEU A 25 -1.94 -6.48 2.97
C LEU A 25 -1.42 -5.04 2.90
N LEU A 26 -0.48 -4.72 3.78
CA LEU A 26 0.38 -3.54 3.69
C LEU A 26 1.72 -3.92 3.06
N VAL A 27 2.03 -3.30 1.93
CA VAL A 27 3.32 -3.42 1.25
C VAL A 27 4.11 -2.15 1.52
N SER A 28 5.21 -2.25 2.25
CA SER A 28 6.05 -1.12 2.67
C SER A 28 7.42 -1.10 1.99
N GLY A 29 7.85 -2.21 1.39
CA GLY A 29 9.10 -2.31 0.66
C GLY A 29 9.07 -1.52 -0.64
N VAL A 30 10.00 -0.56 -0.81
CA VAL A 30 10.08 0.31 -2.00
C VAL A 30 10.12 -0.50 -3.30
N ALA A 31 10.87 -1.59 -3.34
CA ALA A 31 10.96 -2.46 -4.52
C ALA A 31 9.61 -3.14 -4.84
N ASN A 32 8.88 -3.57 -3.82
CA ASN A 32 7.59 -4.25 -3.98
C ASN A 32 6.48 -3.26 -4.34
N VAL A 33 6.47 -2.07 -3.74
CA VAL A 33 5.59 -0.98 -4.15
C VAL A 33 5.84 -0.64 -5.61
N ARG A 34 7.09 -0.37 -6.01
CA ARG A 34 7.44 -0.10 -7.42
C ARG A 34 7.00 -1.22 -8.36
N TYR A 35 7.19 -2.48 -7.98
CA TYR A 35 6.77 -3.61 -8.79
C TYR A 35 5.24 -3.64 -8.99
N LEU A 36 4.46 -3.29 -7.96
CA LEU A 36 3.00 -3.37 -7.95
C LEU A 36 2.30 -2.11 -8.47
N THR A 37 2.96 -0.95 -8.51
CA THR A 37 2.33 0.32 -8.86
C THR A 37 3.02 1.05 -10.01
N GLY A 38 4.31 0.78 -10.24
CA GLY A 38 5.16 1.57 -11.14
C GLY A 38 5.74 2.82 -10.51
N PHE A 39 5.34 3.16 -9.27
CA PHE A 39 5.83 4.33 -8.57
C PHE A 39 7.33 4.25 -8.28
N THR A 40 8.05 5.32 -8.57
CA THR A 40 9.51 5.37 -8.46
C THR A 40 10.03 6.11 -7.24
N GLY A 41 9.15 6.79 -6.48
CA GLY A 41 9.52 7.39 -5.19
C GLY A 41 9.86 6.35 -4.12
N ASP A 42 10.39 6.83 -3.00
CA ASP A 42 10.91 6.00 -1.90
C ASP A 42 10.10 6.10 -0.59
N SER A 43 9.09 6.97 -0.53
CA SER A 43 8.29 7.22 0.66
C SER A 43 6.83 6.93 0.40
N SER A 44 6.51 5.65 0.26
CA SER A 44 5.14 5.20 0.01
C SER A 44 4.92 3.79 0.50
N TRP A 45 3.72 3.52 0.99
CA TRP A 45 3.20 2.16 1.19
C TRP A 45 2.05 1.90 0.22
N LEU A 46 1.76 0.64 -0.05
CA LEU A 46 0.59 0.22 -0.80
C LEU A 46 -0.32 -0.59 0.11
N PHE A 47 -1.56 -0.13 0.27
CA PHE A 47 -2.62 -0.87 0.93
C PHE A 47 -3.43 -1.66 -0.10
N LEU A 48 -3.61 -2.95 0.15
CA LEU A 48 -4.43 -3.84 -0.66
C LEU A 48 -5.49 -4.53 0.20
N ALA A 49 -6.74 -4.43 -0.20
CA ALA A 49 -7.87 -5.21 0.31
C ALA A 49 -8.83 -5.52 -0.84
N ARG A 50 -9.77 -6.45 -0.62
CA ARG A 50 -10.82 -6.71 -1.61
C ARG A 50 -11.66 -5.44 -1.81
N GLY A 51 -11.63 -4.89 -3.02
CA GLY A 51 -12.37 -3.67 -3.36
C GLY A 51 -11.69 -2.35 -2.97
N SER A 52 -10.48 -2.39 -2.40
CA SER A 52 -9.72 -1.17 -2.06
C SER A 52 -8.23 -1.37 -2.34
N GLN A 53 -7.66 -0.54 -3.20
CA GLN A 53 -6.23 -0.51 -3.52
C GLN A 53 -5.81 0.95 -3.48
N VAL A 54 -4.92 1.32 -2.56
CA VAL A 54 -4.55 2.73 -2.33
C VAL A 54 -3.06 2.83 -2.07
N ILE A 55 -2.37 3.75 -2.76
CA ILE A 55 -1.00 4.13 -2.43
C ILE A 55 -1.01 5.25 -1.40
N LEU A 56 -0.29 5.05 -0.30
CA LEU A 56 -0.21 5.96 0.83
C LEU A 56 1.14 6.67 0.75
N SER A 57 1.16 8.00 0.77
CA SER A 57 2.40 8.77 0.65
C SER A 57 2.30 10.13 1.33
N ASP A 58 3.25 11.02 1.02
CA ASP A 58 3.28 12.39 1.51
C ASP A 58 3.31 13.41 0.36
N THR A 59 3.07 14.67 0.71
CA THR A 59 2.83 15.76 -0.25
C THR A 59 3.98 15.99 -1.23
N ARG A 60 5.20 15.54 -0.91
CA ARG A 60 6.35 15.62 -1.83
C ARG A 60 6.14 14.80 -3.10
N TYR A 61 5.34 13.74 -3.01
CA TYR A 61 5.15 12.76 -4.07
C TYR A 61 3.79 12.86 -4.78
N GLU A 62 2.91 13.78 -4.38
CA GLU A 62 1.54 13.89 -4.90
C GLU A 62 1.51 14.05 -6.44
N THR A 63 2.23 15.05 -6.98
CA THR A 63 2.31 15.28 -8.43
C THR A 63 2.95 14.10 -9.17
N GLN A 64 3.96 13.47 -8.56
CA GLN A 64 4.63 12.31 -9.16
C GLN A 64 3.69 11.10 -9.23
N LEU A 65 2.88 10.86 -8.19
CA LEU A 65 1.89 9.78 -8.15
C LEU A 65 0.80 9.98 -9.21
N GLN A 66 0.34 11.22 -9.42
CA GLN A 66 -0.60 11.53 -10.49
C GLN A 66 -0.03 11.21 -11.88
N SER A 67 1.28 11.41 -12.07
CA SER A 67 1.95 11.12 -13.35
C SER A 67 2.28 9.64 -13.54
N GLU A 68 2.78 8.95 -12.50
CA GLU A 68 3.30 7.59 -12.61
C GLU A 68 2.23 6.52 -12.33
N CYS A 69 1.22 6.85 -11.53
CA CYS A 69 0.18 5.93 -11.08
C CYS A 69 -1.25 6.49 -11.28
N PRO A 70 -1.62 7.03 -12.46
CA PRO A 70 -2.89 7.74 -12.66
C PRO A 70 -4.15 6.89 -12.42
N GLY A 71 -4.05 5.56 -12.50
CA GLY A 71 -5.15 4.62 -12.25
C GLY A 71 -5.21 4.04 -10.83
N LEU A 72 -4.34 4.48 -9.92
CA LEU A 72 -4.29 4.01 -8.54
C LEU A 72 -4.61 5.16 -7.60
N PRO A 73 -5.68 5.09 -6.79
CA PRO A 73 -5.98 6.11 -5.79
C PRO A 73 -4.78 6.35 -4.86
N ALA A 74 -4.42 7.62 -4.68
CA ALA A 74 -3.39 8.06 -3.76
C ALA A 74 -4.03 8.74 -2.55
N GLU A 75 -3.55 8.42 -1.36
CA GLU A 75 -3.87 9.14 -0.13
C GLU A 75 -2.60 9.77 0.43
N ILE A 76 -2.67 11.07 0.63
CA ILE A 76 -1.53 11.90 1.03
C ILE A 76 -1.72 12.29 2.49
N ARG A 77 -0.70 12.02 3.32
CA ARG A 77 -0.77 12.35 4.75
C ARG A 77 -0.66 13.85 4.98
N ASP A 78 -1.41 14.34 5.96
CA ASP A 78 -1.24 15.68 6.51
C ASP A 78 0.05 15.80 7.33
N ALA A 79 0.50 17.03 7.59
CA ALA A 79 1.76 17.31 8.29
C ALA A 79 1.87 16.69 9.71
N GLY A 80 0.73 16.43 10.37
CA GLY A 80 0.67 15.82 11.71
C GLY A 80 0.49 14.29 11.71
N ARG A 81 0.41 13.67 10.52
CA ARG A 81 0.15 12.24 10.38
C ARG A 81 1.34 11.54 9.74
N THR A 82 1.50 10.26 10.07
CA THR A 82 2.43 9.32 9.48
C THR A 82 1.74 8.51 8.38
N ILE A 83 2.53 7.82 7.54
CA ILE A 83 1.97 6.85 6.57
C ILE A 83 1.29 5.68 7.31
N LEU A 84 1.79 5.32 8.49
CA LEU A 84 1.17 4.30 9.34
C LEU A 84 -0.25 4.71 9.76
N ASP A 85 -0.47 5.98 10.13
CA ASP A 85 -1.81 6.44 10.52
C ASP A 85 -2.82 6.27 9.37
N LEU A 86 -2.40 6.56 8.13
CA LEU A 86 -3.22 6.30 6.95
C LEU A 86 -3.47 4.79 6.75
N ALA A 87 -2.45 3.97 6.98
CA ALA A 87 -2.56 2.53 6.86
C ALA A 87 -3.57 1.95 7.87
N VAL A 88 -3.55 2.42 9.12
CA VAL A 88 -4.50 2.04 10.17
C VAL A 88 -5.92 2.44 9.78
N ASP A 89 -6.13 3.67 9.29
CA ASP A 89 -7.44 4.13 8.81
C ASP A 89 -7.97 3.22 7.69
N ARG A 90 -7.10 2.80 6.76
CA ARG A 90 -7.49 1.91 5.65
C ARG A 90 -7.80 0.49 6.10
N ILE A 91 -7.05 -0.05 7.05
CA ILE A 91 -7.36 -1.34 7.68
C ILE A 91 -8.74 -1.27 8.34
N ALA A 92 -9.01 -0.22 9.12
CA ALA A 92 -10.27 -0.01 9.81
C ALA A 92 -11.44 0.17 8.83
N ALA A 93 -11.28 1.03 7.81
CA ALA A 93 -12.29 1.28 6.79
C ALA A 93 -12.62 0.04 5.95
N ALA A 94 -11.65 -0.85 5.74
CA ALA A 94 -11.87 -2.12 5.06
C ALA A 94 -12.54 -3.18 5.95
N GLY A 95 -12.67 -2.94 7.27
CA GLY A 95 -13.14 -3.93 8.22
C GLY A 95 -12.25 -5.18 8.29
N ALA A 96 -10.96 -5.03 7.97
CA ALA A 96 -10.02 -6.13 7.90
C ALA A 96 -9.71 -6.64 9.32
N LYS A 97 -9.94 -7.93 9.57
CA LYS A 97 -9.64 -8.56 10.86
C LYS A 97 -8.23 -9.16 10.89
N ARG A 98 -7.69 -9.46 9.71
CA ARG A 98 -6.35 -10.03 9.52
C ARG A 98 -5.60 -9.20 8.50
N ALA A 99 -4.85 -8.22 8.98
CA ALA A 99 -3.97 -7.40 8.17
C ALA A 99 -2.56 -7.99 8.15
N ALA A 100 -2.08 -8.39 6.97
CA ALA A 100 -0.70 -8.83 6.79
C ALA A 100 0.22 -7.68 6.39
N PHE A 101 1.51 -7.89 6.62
CA PHE A 101 2.55 -6.91 6.32
C PHE A 101 3.89 -7.59 6.02
N GLU A 102 4.84 -6.82 5.49
CA GLU A 102 6.18 -7.31 5.13
C GLU A 102 7.14 -7.23 6.32
N ALA A 103 7.44 -8.37 6.95
CA ALA A 103 8.28 -8.44 8.15
C ALA A 103 9.68 -7.85 7.97
N GLU A 104 10.26 -7.92 6.77
CA GLU A 104 11.59 -7.36 6.45
C GLU A 104 11.57 -5.83 6.24
N HIS A 105 10.39 -5.22 6.12
CA HIS A 105 10.22 -3.82 5.75
C HIS A 105 9.39 -3.03 6.77
N LEU A 106 9.08 -3.64 7.91
CA LEU A 106 8.51 -3.00 9.08
C LEU A 106 9.42 -3.25 10.26
N ASN A 107 9.90 -2.16 10.87
CA ASN A 107 10.68 -2.28 12.09
C ASN A 107 9.77 -2.66 13.27
N PHE A 108 10.38 -3.21 14.32
CA PHE A 108 9.66 -3.69 15.50
C PHE A 108 8.83 -2.61 16.20
N ALA A 109 9.32 -1.36 16.25
CA ALA A 109 8.60 -0.26 16.87
C ALA A 109 7.30 0.07 16.12
N THR A 110 7.32 0.05 14.79
CA THR A 110 6.12 0.24 13.96
C THR A 110 5.14 -0.93 14.09
N TRP A 111 5.64 -2.15 14.25
CA TRP A 111 4.78 -3.31 14.56
C TRP A 111 4.09 -3.16 15.92
N GLN A 112 4.81 -2.76 16.97
CA GLN A 112 4.21 -2.56 18.31
C GLN A 112 3.11 -1.50 18.35
N SER A 113 3.13 -0.52 17.44
CA SER A 113 2.06 0.48 17.34
C SER A 113 0.81 0.02 16.59
N LEU A 114 0.80 -1.21 16.06
CA LEU A 114 -0.36 -1.81 15.38
C LEU A 114 -1.23 -2.68 16.32
N ASP A 115 -0.73 -3.04 17.50
CA ASP A 115 -1.47 -3.76 18.57
C ASP A 115 -2.24 -2.79 19.48
#